data_AF-A0A7V5LT98-F1
#
_entry.id   AF-A0A7V5LT98-F1
#
_cell.length_a   1.000
_cell.length_b   1.000
_cell.length_c   1.000
_cell.angle_alpha   90.00
_cell.angle_beta   90.00
_cell.angle_gamma   90.00
#
_symmetry.space_group_name_H-M   'P 1'
#
loop_
_entity.id
_entity.type
_entity.pdbx_description
1 polymer ?
#
loop_
_entity_poly.entity_id
_entity_poly.type
_entity_poly.pdbx_seq_one_letter_code
_entity_poly.pdbx_strand_id
1 'polypeptide(L)'
;TPKEAIHFVKTIYSKGVDIAIFEQPVPAHHIDGLKFVRFHSPFPVAADESARTKYDVFRLIKSEAVDFINIKLMKSGLSDALAIVEMANTAGVKLMIGCMGESSLGINQSVHFALGTGAFLYHDLDSHLMLIKEEFRGKFRQEGSRIFV
;
A
#
# COMPACT_ATOMS: atom_id res chain seq x y z
N THR A 1 1.74 -3.53 19.09
CA THR A 1 1.23 -2.26 19.69
C THR A 1 2.03 -1.07 19.19
N PRO A 2 1.57 0.19 19.36
CA PRO A 2 2.36 1.36 18.92
C PRO A 2 3.76 1.42 19.53
N LYS A 3 3.93 1.02 20.80
CA LYS A 3 5.24 1.02 21.48
C LYS A 3 6.18 -0.05 20.91
N GLU A 4 5.67 -1.27 20.66
CA GLU A 4 6.46 -2.34 20.05
C GLU A 4 6.86 -1.98 18.62
N ALA A 5 5.96 -1.36 17.85
CA ALA A 5 6.24 -0.87 16.50
C ALA A 5 7.40 0.14 16.50
N ILE A 6 7.38 1.12 17.43
CA ILE A 6 8.48 2.07 17.60
C ILE A 6 9.79 1.40 18.03
N HIS A 7 9.72 0.44 18.94
CA HIS A 7 10.91 -0.32 19.35
C HIS A 7 11.53 -1.08 18.17
N PHE A 8 10.71 -1.72 17.34
CA PHE A 8 11.13 -2.41 16.13
C PHE A 8 11.87 -1.46 15.18
N VAL A 9 11.24 -0.38 14.74
CA VAL A 9 11.86 0.52 13.75
C VAL A 9 13.11 1.21 14.26
N LYS A 10 13.18 1.58 15.56
CA LYS A 10 14.40 2.14 16.15
C LYS A 10 15.54 1.12 16.19
N THR A 11 15.22 -0.15 16.42
CA THR A 11 16.21 -1.23 16.41
C THR A 11 16.73 -1.52 15.01
N ILE A 12 15.86 -1.47 14.00
CA ILE A 12 16.28 -1.62 12.59
C ILE A 12 17.13 -0.42 12.17
N TYR A 13 16.70 0.80 12.51
CA TYR A 13 17.42 2.03 12.20
C TYR A 13 18.81 2.09 12.83
N SER A 14 18.95 1.67 14.10
CA SER A 14 20.26 1.67 14.77
C SER A 14 21.26 0.68 14.16
N LYS A 15 20.79 -0.27 13.36
CA LYS A 15 21.62 -1.21 12.58
C LYS A 15 21.96 -0.68 11.18
N GLY A 16 21.55 0.53 10.84
CA GLY A 16 21.82 1.16 9.53
C GLY A 16 20.98 0.61 8.39
N VAL A 17 19.86 -0.06 8.68
CA VAL A 17 18.92 -0.53 7.66
C VAL A 17 17.86 0.54 7.41
N ASP A 18 17.66 0.88 6.14
CA ASP A 18 16.62 1.80 5.72
C ASP A 18 15.37 1.04 5.29
N ILE A 19 14.22 1.38 5.90
CA ILE A 19 12.92 0.81 5.52
C ILE A 19 12.20 1.83 4.64
N ALA A 20 11.95 1.43 3.39
CA ALA A 20 11.23 2.24 2.41
C ALA A 20 9.80 2.58 2.86
N ILE A 21 9.07 1.58 3.39
CA ILE A 21 7.69 1.71 3.89
C ILE A 21 7.52 0.76 5.08
N PHE A 22 6.95 1.27 6.19
CA PHE A 22 6.50 0.47 7.32
C PHE A 22 4.97 0.38 7.33
N GLU A 23 4.45 -0.76 6.90
CA GLU A 23 3.03 -0.96 6.62
C GLU A 23 2.23 -1.43 7.84
N GLN A 24 1.08 -0.79 8.06
CA GLN A 24 0.05 -1.13 9.06
C GLN A 24 0.60 -1.71 10.39
N PRO A 25 1.44 -0.97 11.14
CA PRO A 25 2.09 -1.48 12.35
C PRO A 25 1.15 -1.71 13.54
N VAL A 26 -0.13 -1.35 13.41
CA VAL A 26 -1.15 -1.40 14.47
C VAL A 26 -2.49 -1.85 13.89
N PRO A 27 -3.41 -2.39 14.71
CA PRO A 27 -4.73 -2.82 14.25
C PRO A 27 -5.49 -1.74 13.47
N ALA A 28 -6.26 -2.15 12.47
CA ALA A 28 -6.93 -1.28 11.49
C ALA A 28 -7.75 -0.12 12.09
N HIS A 29 -8.39 -0.34 13.24
CA HIS A 29 -9.24 0.67 13.89
C HIS A 29 -8.43 1.68 14.73
N HIS A 30 -7.14 1.44 14.98
CA HIS A 30 -6.32 2.21 15.90
C HIS A 30 -5.58 3.36 15.19
N ILE A 31 -6.34 4.29 14.62
CA ILE A 31 -5.82 5.41 13.82
C ILE A 31 -4.86 6.31 14.62
N ASP A 32 -5.15 6.56 15.89
CA ASP A 32 -4.24 7.33 16.76
C ASP A 32 -2.91 6.59 16.99
N GLY A 33 -2.96 5.25 16.98
CA GLY A 33 -1.78 4.40 17.01
C GLY A 33 -0.94 4.54 15.74
N LEU A 34 -1.57 4.60 14.55
CA LEU A 34 -0.86 4.86 13.30
C LEU A 34 -0.17 6.24 13.34
N LYS A 35 -0.92 7.28 13.73
CA LYS A 35 -0.36 8.63 13.90
C LYS A 35 0.79 8.65 14.88
N PHE A 36 0.65 7.99 16.03
CA PHE A 36 1.73 7.88 17.00
C PHE A 36 2.98 7.24 16.38
N VAL A 37 2.82 6.15 15.62
CA VAL A 37 3.96 5.49 14.99
C VAL A 37 4.60 6.40 13.93
N ARG A 38 3.81 7.04 13.07
CA ARG A 38 4.30 8.00 12.05
C ARG A 38 5.18 9.09 12.65
N PHE A 39 4.72 9.73 13.73
CA PHE A 39 5.44 10.85 14.35
C PHE A 39 6.70 10.46 15.14
N HIS A 40 6.89 9.18 15.45
CA HIS A 40 8.03 8.70 16.25
C HIS A 40 8.91 7.67 15.53
N SER A 41 8.52 7.26 14.32
CA SER A 41 9.26 6.35 13.44
C SER A 41 10.25 7.15 12.58
N PRO A 42 11.47 6.65 12.33
CA PRO A 42 12.37 7.24 11.34
C PRO A 42 11.95 6.90 9.90
N PHE A 43 11.00 5.99 9.71
CA PHE A 43 10.58 5.47 8.40
C PHE A 43 9.13 5.86 8.08
N PRO A 44 8.77 6.01 6.78
CA PRO A 44 7.41 6.29 6.35
C PRO A 44 6.41 5.22 6.78
N VAL A 45 5.22 5.62 7.21
CA VAL A 45 4.15 4.69 7.63
C VAL A 45 3.05 4.61 6.58
N ALA A 46 2.66 3.39 6.19
CA ALA A 46 1.54 3.14 5.29
C ALA A 46 0.31 2.60 6.03
N ALA A 47 -0.89 2.96 5.56
CA ALA A 47 -2.14 2.27 5.90
C ALA A 47 -2.55 1.27 4.82
N ASP A 48 -2.87 0.04 5.23
CA ASP A 48 -3.53 -0.99 4.42
C ASP A 48 -4.92 -1.29 4.98
N GLU A 49 -5.01 -2.03 6.07
CA GLU A 49 -6.31 -2.43 6.65
C GLU A 49 -7.09 -1.23 7.21
N SER A 50 -6.40 -0.15 7.59
CA SER A 50 -7.03 1.13 7.95
C SER A 50 -7.54 1.92 6.73
N ALA A 51 -7.19 1.54 5.50
CA ALA A 51 -7.50 2.25 4.26
C ALA A 51 -8.25 1.34 3.29
N ARG A 52 -9.54 1.10 3.54
CA ARG A 52 -10.37 0.22 2.69
C ARG A 52 -11.24 1.01 1.71
N THR A 53 -11.88 2.07 2.19
CA THR A 53 -12.76 2.94 1.42
C THR A 53 -12.17 4.33 1.26
N LYS A 54 -12.71 5.13 0.34
CA LYS A 54 -12.34 6.55 0.22
C LYS A 54 -12.61 7.35 1.51
N TYR A 55 -13.62 6.97 2.29
CA TYR A 55 -13.94 7.64 3.56
C TYR A 55 -12.91 7.35 4.63
N ASP A 56 -12.37 6.12 4.66
CA ASP A 56 -11.27 5.76 5.56
C ASP A 56 -10.02 6.58 5.24
N VAL A 57 -9.68 6.69 3.95
CA VAL A 57 -8.54 7.50 3.50
C VAL A 57 -8.75 8.97 3.81
N PHE A 58 -9.94 9.53 3.57
CA PHE A 58 -10.25 10.90 3.95
C PHE A 58 -10.00 11.14 5.45
N ARG A 59 -10.41 10.19 6.30
CA ARG A 59 -10.16 10.26 7.75
C ARG A 59 -8.65 10.21 8.07
N LEU A 60 -7.90 9.31 7.43
CA LEU A 60 -6.45 9.16 7.61
C LEU A 60 -5.68 10.42 7.21
N ILE A 61 -6.05 11.03 6.08
CA ILE A 61 -5.47 12.30 5.61
C ILE A 61 -5.79 13.41 6.61
N LYS A 62 -7.06 13.54 7.01
CA LYS A 62 -7.50 14.58 7.95
C LYS A 62 -6.82 14.48 9.32
N SER A 63 -6.51 13.27 9.78
CA SER A 63 -5.81 13.05 11.05
C SER A 63 -4.29 13.13 10.93
N GLU A 64 -3.75 13.23 9.71
CA GLU A 64 -2.31 13.16 9.41
C GLU A 64 -1.67 11.86 9.94
N ALA A 65 -2.39 10.73 9.83
CA ALA A 65 -1.99 9.48 10.47
C ALA A 65 -0.90 8.70 9.71
N VAL A 66 -0.70 8.96 8.41
CA VAL A 66 0.16 8.15 7.54
C VAL A 66 0.89 8.99 6.49
N ASP A 67 1.97 8.44 5.95
CA ASP A 67 2.73 9.00 4.82
C ASP A 67 2.35 8.33 3.50
N PHE A 68 1.87 7.08 3.57
CA PHE A 68 1.47 6.27 2.43
C PHE A 68 0.08 5.63 2.61
N ILE A 69 -0.59 5.38 1.48
CA ILE A 69 -1.75 4.48 1.40
C ILE A 69 -1.42 3.31 0.49
N ASN A 70 -1.67 2.08 0.96
CA ASN A 70 -1.68 0.89 0.12
C ASN A 70 -3.08 0.69 -0.49
N ILE A 71 -3.23 1.01 -1.77
CA ILE A 71 -4.46 0.73 -2.50
C ILE A 71 -4.45 -0.73 -2.96
N LYS A 72 -5.50 -1.47 -2.62
CA LYS A 72 -5.79 -2.79 -3.20
C LYS A 72 -7.18 -2.72 -3.83
N LEU A 73 -7.30 -3.10 -5.11
CA LEU A 73 -8.60 -3.10 -5.78
C LEU A 73 -9.61 -4.04 -5.10
N MET A 74 -9.14 -5.09 -4.42
CA MET A 74 -9.99 -5.98 -3.62
C MET A 74 -10.57 -5.34 -2.35
N LYS A 75 -10.00 -4.23 -1.88
CA LYS A 75 -10.57 -3.46 -0.75
C LYS A 75 -11.55 -2.40 -1.25
N SER A 76 -11.16 -1.67 -2.28
CA SER A 76 -11.79 -0.40 -2.65
C SER A 76 -12.66 -0.49 -3.91
N GLY A 77 -12.50 -1.53 -4.72
CA GLY A 77 -12.97 -1.51 -6.10
C GLY A 77 -12.34 -0.37 -6.90
N LEU A 78 -12.73 -0.23 -8.16
CA LEU A 78 -12.14 0.79 -9.05
C LEU A 78 -12.57 2.22 -8.67
N SER A 79 -13.83 2.39 -8.26
CA SER A 79 -14.40 3.71 -7.97
C SER A 79 -13.74 4.40 -6.78
N ASP A 80 -13.59 3.70 -5.65
CA ASP A 80 -12.94 4.31 -4.49
C ASP A 80 -11.43 4.37 -4.68
N ALA A 81 -10.81 3.41 -5.39
CA ALA A 81 -9.39 3.48 -5.71
C ALA A 81 -9.04 4.75 -6.49
N LEU A 82 -9.82 5.12 -7.51
CA LEU A 82 -9.65 6.38 -8.24
C LEU A 82 -9.82 7.60 -7.32
N ALA A 83 -10.85 7.61 -6.47
CA ALA A 83 -11.04 8.70 -5.51
C ALA A 83 -9.88 8.83 -4.51
N ILE A 84 -9.32 7.70 -4.07
CA ILE A 84 -8.15 7.66 -3.17
C ILE A 84 -6.92 8.25 -3.88
N VAL A 85 -6.70 7.93 -5.16
CA VAL A 85 -5.60 8.51 -5.96
C VAL A 85 -5.68 10.03 -5.96
N GLU A 86 -6.84 10.60 -6.28
CA GLU A 86 -7.04 12.05 -6.34
C GLU A 86 -6.84 12.73 -4.99
N MET A 87 -7.39 12.14 -3.91
CA MET A 87 -7.23 12.68 -2.56
C MET A 87 -5.77 12.65 -2.10
N ALA A 88 -5.06 11.55 -2.35
CA ALA A 88 -3.68 11.39 -1.94
C ALA A 88 -2.75 12.37 -2.68
N ASN A 89 -2.93 12.51 -4.00
CA ASN A 89 -2.20 13.49 -4.81
C ASN A 89 -2.41 14.92 -4.30
N THR A 90 -3.65 15.28 -3.98
CA THR A 90 -3.98 16.62 -3.44
C THR A 90 -3.40 16.85 -2.05
N ALA A 91 -3.37 15.82 -1.21
CA ALA A 91 -2.91 15.90 0.18
C ALA A 91 -1.39 15.72 0.34
N GLY A 92 -0.65 15.42 -0.73
CA GLY A 92 0.77 15.09 -0.65
C GLY A 92 1.06 13.75 0.03
N VAL A 93 0.06 12.85 0.10
CA VAL A 93 0.21 11.48 0.60
C VAL A 93 0.64 10.58 -0.53
N LYS A 94 1.68 9.76 -0.32
CA LYS A 94 2.21 8.89 -1.36
C LYS A 94 1.39 7.60 -1.47
N LEU A 95 1.50 6.92 -2.60
CA LEU A 95 0.73 5.70 -2.86
C LEU A 95 1.64 4.52 -3.16
N MET A 96 1.21 3.36 -2.66
CA MET A 96 1.61 2.06 -3.18
C MET A 96 0.37 1.30 -3.63
N ILE A 97 0.54 0.39 -4.58
CA ILE A 97 -0.52 -0.53 -5.00
C ILE A 97 -0.15 -1.93 -4.57
N GLY A 98 -1.10 -2.63 -3.95
CA GLY A 98 -0.93 -3.98 -3.45
C GLY A 98 -1.89 -4.97 -4.08
N CYS A 99 -1.73 -6.23 -3.67
CA CYS A 99 -2.64 -7.31 -3.96
C CYS A 99 -3.03 -8.10 -2.69
N MET A 100 -3.98 -9.01 -2.87
CA MET A 100 -4.32 -10.10 -1.97
C MET A 100 -3.74 -11.41 -2.55
N GLY A 101 -4.59 -12.41 -2.85
CA GLY A 101 -4.21 -13.70 -3.45
C GLY A 101 -4.69 -13.85 -4.89
N GLU A 102 -4.69 -12.77 -5.67
CA GLU A 102 -5.13 -12.76 -7.06
C GLU A 102 -4.27 -13.64 -7.97
N SER A 103 -4.91 -14.27 -8.97
CA SER A 103 -4.19 -14.79 -10.14
C SER A 103 -3.73 -13.64 -11.06
N SER A 104 -2.98 -13.96 -12.11
CA SER A 104 -2.60 -13.05 -13.19
C SER A 104 -3.79 -12.28 -13.78
N LEU A 105 -5.00 -12.85 -13.80
CA LEU A 105 -6.20 -12.11 -14.24
C LEU A 105 -6.60 -11.01 -13.26
N GLY A 106 -6.47 -11.25 -11.94
CA GLY A 106 -6.75 -10.21 -10.93
C GLY A 106 -5.62 -9.19 -10.85
N ILE A 107 -4.35 -9.64 -10.87
CA ILE A 107 -3.19 -8.74 -10.97
C ILE A 107 -3.26 -7.85 -12.21
N ASN A 108 -3.78 -8.35 -13.34
CA ASN A 108 -3.99 -7.55 -14.54
C ASN A 108 -4.81 -6.28 -14.28
N GLN A 109 -5.81 -6.34 -13.40
CA GLN A 109 -6.62 -5.18 -13.01
C GLN A 109 -5.74 -4.11 -12.34
N SER A 110 -4.95 -4.52 -11.35
CA SER A 110 -4.03 -3.64 -10.62
C SER A 110 -2.89 -3.11 -11.51
N VAL A 111 -2.35 -3.93 -12.42
CA VAL A 111 -1.32 -3.52 -13.39
C VAL A 111 -1.84 -2.40 -14.29
N HIS A 112 -3.02 -2.57 -14.89
CA HIS A 112 -3.60 -1.55 -15.77
C HIS A 112 -3.99 -0.30 -14.99
N PHE A 113 -4.48 -0.45 -13.76
CA PHE A 113 -4.76 0.68 -12.88
C PHE A 113 -3.50 1.47 -12.53
N ALA A 114 -2.41 0.78 -12.17
CA ALA A 114 -1.14 1.39 -11.83
C ALA A 114 -0.50 2.13 -13.01
N LEU A 115 -0.40 1.47 -14.17
CA LEU A 115 0.18 2.06 -15.38
C LEU A 115 -0.69 3.21 -15.93
N GLY A 116 -2.01 3.04 -15.91
CA GLY A 116 -2.93 4.05 -16.45
C GLY A 116 -2.99 5.33 -15.61
N THR A 117 -2.87 5.22 -14.29
CA THR A 117 -2.85 6.39 -13.39
C THR A 117 -1.47 6.98 -13.20
N GLY A 118 -0.40 6.17 -13.27
CA GLY A 118 0.97 6.61 -12.98
C GLY A 118 1.17 7.09 -11.54
N ALA A 119 0.29 6.74 -10.61
CA ALA A 119 0.20 7.37 -9.29
C ALA A 119 1.07 6.71 -8.20
N PHE A 120 1.68 5.55 -8.48
CA PHE A 120 2.27 4.68 -7.45
C PHE A 120 3.78 4.73 -7.43
N LEU A 121 4.36 4.87 -6.24
CA LEU A 121 5.80 4.80 -6.04
C LEU A 121 6.29 3.36 -5.82
N TYR A 122 5.45 2.52 -5.20
CA TYR A 122 5.74 1.11 -4.95
C TYR A 122 4.60 0.22 -5.46
N HIS A 123 4.98 -0.97 -5.92
CA HIS A 123 4.09 -1.94 -6.53
C HIS A 123 4.34 -3.31 -5.88
N ASP A 124 3.37 -3.75 -5.09
CA ASP A 124 3.30 -5.05 -4.44
C ASP A 124 2.29 -5.92 -5.21
N LEU A 125 2.69 -6.39 -6.39
CA LEU A 125 1.83 -7.09 -7.37
C LEU A 125 2.36 -8.49 -7.69
N ASP A 126 2.74 -9.22 -6.65
CA ASP A 126 3.50 -10.47 -6.76
C ASP A 126 2.68 -11.75 -6.49
N SER A 127 1.41 -11.63 -6.06
CA SER A 127 0.60 -12.78 -5.65
C SER A 127 0.49 -13.88 -6.71
N HIS A 128 0.35 -13.51 -7.99
CA HIS A 128 0.32 -14.45 -9.11
C HIS A 128 1.63 -15.26 -9.25
N LEU A 129 2.77 -14.71 -8.86
CA LEU A 129 4.08 -15.39 -8.90
C LEU A 129 4.19 -16.50 -7.85
N MET A 130 3.33 -16.49 -6.83
CA MET A 130 3.31 -17.49 -5.75
C MET A 130 2.44 -18.71 -6.08
N LEU A 131 1.79 -18.75 -7.26
CA LEU A 131 0.92 -19.85 -7.68
C LEU A 131 1.72 -21.00 -8.31
N ILE A 132 1.55 -22.23 -7.79
CA ILE A 132 2.30 -23.41 -8.24
C ILE A 132 1.91 -23.86 -9.67
N LYS A 133 0.63 -23.73 -10.01
CA LYS A 133 0.08 -24.10 -11.33
C LYS A 133 -0.85 -23.00 -11.78
N GLU A 134 -0.32 -22.09 -12.58
CA GLU A 134 -1.10 -21.01 -13.17
C GLU A 134 -1.13 -21.16 -14.69
N GLU A 135 -2.32 -21.13 -15.27
CA GLU A 135 -2.49 -20.73 -16.66
C GLU A 135 -2.51 -19.20 -16.69
N PHE A 136 -1.48 -18.58 -17.28
CA PHE A 136 -1.36 -17.13 -17.31
C PHE A 136 -2.48 -16.51 -18.16
N ARG A 137 -3.30 -15.67 -17.51
CA ARG A 137 -4.51 -15.07 -18.09
C ARG A 137 -4.52 -13.55 -18.01
N GLY A 138 -3.42 -12.94 -17.55
CA GLY A 138 -3.25 -11.50 -17.55
C GLY A 138 -3.02 -10.95 -18.96
N LYS A 139 -3.42 -9.69 -19.19
CA LYS A 139 -3.07 -8.92 -20.39
C LYS A 139 -1.91 -7.98 -20.09
N PHE A 140 -0.81 -8.58 -19.66
CA PHE A 140 0.47 -7.94 -19.38
C PHE A 140 1.59 -8.97 -19.58
N ARG A 141 2.84 -8.52 -19.62
CA ARG A 141 4.03 -9.34 -19.72
C ARG A 141 4.89 -9.17 -18.48
N GLN A 142 5.24 -10.27 -17.83
CA GLN A 142 6.12 -10.31 -16.67
C GLN A 142 7.55 -10.67 -17.11
N GLU A 143 8.54 -9.83 -16.78
CA GLU A 143 9.97 -10.12 -16.95
C GLU A 143 10.72 -9.86 -15.65
N GLY A 144 10.99 -10.92 -14.88
CA GLY A 144 11.58 -10.77 -13.55
C GLY A 144 10.70 -9.90 -12.67
N SER A 145 11.23 -8.79 -12.16
CA SER A 145 10.48 -7.80 -11.36
C SER A 145 9.75 -6.73 -12.18
N ARG A 146 9.84 -6.76 -13.51
CA ARG A 146 9.22 -5.73 -14.38
C ARG A 146 7.94 -6.25 -15.01
N ILE A 147 6.96 -5.34 -15.11
CA ILE A 147 5.66 -5.58 -15.73
C ILE A 147 5.46 -4.60 -16.88
N PHE A 148 5.01 -5.10 -18.02
CA PHE A 148 4.71 -4.31 -19.23
C PHE A 148 3.29 -4.62 -19.72
N VAL A 149 2.63 -3.66 -20.35
CA VAL A 149 1.37 -3.87 -21.09
C VAL A 149 1.62 -3.65 -22.57
#